data_AF-A0A527ZFJ5-F1
#
_entry.id   AF-A0A527ZFJ5-F1
#
_cell.length_a   1.000
_cell.length_b   1.000
_cell.length_c   1.000
_cell.angle_alpha   90.00
_cell.angle_beta   90.00
_cell.angle_gamma   90.00
#
_symmetry.space_group_name_H-M   'P 1'
#
loop_
_entity.id
_entity.type
_entity.pdbx_description
1 polymer ?
#
loop_
_entity_poly.entity_id
_entity_poly.type
_entity_poly.pdbx_seq_one_letter_code
_entity_poly.pdbx_strand_id
1 'polypeptide(L)' 'DGPSRAAAGSRAAATYGKAAPAAPVIDPTRIEVDGGAHVIRFYIDGKQVALLDSTGFRD' A
#
# COMPACT_ATOMS: atom_id res chain seq x y z
N ASP A 1 -37.91 -8.48 48.37
CA ASP A 1 -38.22 -9.26 47.16
C ASP A 1 -38.53 -8.36 45.97
N GLY A 2 -37.50 -8.05 45.17
CA GLY A 2 -37.66 -7.41 43.86
C GLY A 2 -37.33 -8.44 42.77
N PRO A 3 -38.08 -8.53 41.65
CA PRO A 3 -37.85 -9.56 40.66
C PRO A 3 -36.59 -9.27 39.83
N SER A 4 -35.60 -10.16 39.99
CA SER A 4 -34.53 -10.41 39.02
C SER A 4 -35.13 -10.93 37.70
N ARG A 5 -34.74 -10.34 36.57
CA ARG A 5 -34.85 -10.98 35.26
C ARG A 5 -33.55 -10.83 34.48
N ALA A 6 -33.14 -11.96 33.95
CA ALA A 6 -31.83 -12.29 33.41
C ALA A 6 -31.53 -11.64 32.05
N ALA A 7 -30.22 -11.46 31.83
CA ALA A 7 -29.41 -11.82 30.67
C ALA A 7 -29.81 -11.46 29.23
N ALA A 8 -28.78 -10.91 28.56
CA ALA A 8 -28.37 -11.19 27.18
C ALA A 8 -29.38 -10.89 26.06
N GLY A 9 -29.41 -9.63 25.64
CA GLY A 9 -29.90 -9.25 24.32
C GLY A 9 -28.74 -9.13 23.33
N SER A 10 -28.27 -10.26 22.79
CA SER A 10 -27.37 -10.31 21.63
C SER A 10 -28.05 -9.63 20.44
N ARG A 11 -27.70 -8.38 20.15
CA ARG A 11 -28.14 -7.70 18.93
C ARG A 11 -27.10 -7.88 17.83
N ALA A 12 -27.34 -8.95 17.07
CA ALA A 12 -27.06 -9.18 15.66
C ALA A 12 -25.71 -8.69 15.09
N ALA A 13 -24.87 -9.66 14.71
CA ALA A 13 -23.79 -9.46 13.76
C ALA A 13 -24.35 -8.97 12.41
N ALA A 14 -24.02 -7.74 12.05
CA ALA A 14 -24.23 -7.15 10.73
C ALA A 14 -22.82 -6.92 10.14
N THR A 15 -22.44 -7.29 8.92
CA THR A 15 -23.17 -7.72 7.73
C THR A 15 -22.14 -8.43 6.83
N TYR A 16 -22.51 -9.54 6.18
CA TYR A 16 -21.72 -10.07 5.06
C TYR A 16 -21.83 -9.14 3.85
N GLY A 17 -20.72 -8.92 3.15
CA GLY A 17 -20.75 -8.77 1.69
C GLY A 17 -20.53 -7.39 1.08
N LYS A 18 -19.32 -6.84 1.20
CA LYS A 18 -18.54 -6.43 0.02
C LYS A 18 -17.08 -6.42 0.43
N ALA A 19 -16.24 -7.23 -0.21
CA ALA A 19 -14.81 -7.00 -0.13
C ALA A 19 -14.58 -5.55 -0.57
N ALA A 20 -13.90 -4.76 0.25
CA ALA A 20 -13.46 -3.44 -0.17
C ALA A 20 -12.69 -3.62 -1.49
N PRO A 21 -12.86 -2.72 -2.48
CA PRO A 21 -12.07 -2.77 -3.70
C PRO A 21 -10.61 -2.92 -3.31
N ALA A 22 -9.90 -3.87 -3.93
CA ALA A 22 -8.46 -3.96 -3.76
C ALA A 22 -7.88 -2.58 -4.05
N ALA A 23 -7.19 -2.00 -3.08
CA ALA A 23 -6.49 -0.74 -3.29
C ALA A 23 -5.58 -0.94 -4.51
N PRO A 24 -5.48 0.04 -5.42
CA PRO A 24 -4.50 -0.02 -6.50
C PRO A 24 -3.14 -0.34 -5.89
N VAL A 25 -2.49 -1.39 -6.39
CA VAL A 25 -1.11 -1.67 -6.02
C VAL A 25 -0.28 -0.61 -6.74
N ILE A 26 -0.07 0.52 -6.07
CA ILE A 26 0.84 1.57 -6.52
C ILE A 26 2.22 1.16 -6.06
N ASP A 27 3.11 0.88 -7.00
CA ASP A 27 4.51 0.67 -6.68
C ASP A 27 5.07 1.96 -6.06
N PRO A 28 5.73 1.87 -4.89
CA PRO A 28 6.24 3.05 -4.22
C PRO A 28 7.28 3.75 -5.09
N THR A 29 7.34 5.07 -5.01
CA THR A 29 8.45 5.85 -5.55
C THR A 29 9.76 5.32 -4.98
N ARG A 30 10.67 4.88 -5.86
CA ARG A 30 11.92 4.21 -5.49
C ARG A 30 13.10 4.82 -6.21
N ILE A 31 14.26 4.83 -5.54
CA ILE A 31 15.56 5.09 -6.14
C ILE A 31 16.38 3.81 -6.05
N GLU A 32 16.97 3.38 -7.16
CA GLU A 32 17.97 2.32 -7.17
C GLU A 32 19.35 2.88 -7.41
N VAL A 33 20.33 2.35 -6.68
CA VAL A 33 21.74 2.72 -6.82
C VAL A 33 22.52 1.47 -7.21
N ASP A 34 23.16 1.53 -8.38
CA ASP A 34 24.04 0.49 -8.89
C ASP A 34 25.48 0.99 -8.83
N GLY A 35 26.20 0.56 -7.81
CA GLY A 35 27.59 0.94 -7.60
C GLY A 35 28.56 0.35 -8.63
N GLY A 36 28.22 -0.79 -9.25
CA GLY A 36 29.06 -1.42 -10.27
C GLY A 36 28.92 -0.75 -11.62
N ALA A 37 27.71 -0.34 -11.99
CA ALA A 37 27.44 0.42 -13.22
C ALA A 37 27.68 1.93 -13.06
N HIS A 38 27.90 2.42 -11.84
CA HIS A 38 27.93 3.86 -11.51
C HIS A 38 26.65 4.59 -11.96
N VAL A 39 25.51 4.03 -11.60
CA VAL A 39 24.19 4.48 -12.07
C VAL A 39 23.23 4.68 -10.90
N ILE A 40 22.39 5.71 -10.99
CA ILE A 40 21.22 5.92 -10.12
C ILE A 40 19.96 5.97 -10.98
N ARG A 41 18.95 5.16 -10.66
CA ARG A 41 17.67 5.07 -11.41
C ARG A 41 16.51 5.53 -10.54
N PHE A 42 15.62 6.35 -11.10
CA PHE A 42 14.45 6.90 -10.41
C PHE A 42 13.18 6.26 -10.95
N TYR A 43 12.30 5.80 -10.06
CA TYR A 43 11.06 5.12 -10.41
C TYR A 43 9.84 5.78 -9.77
N ILE A 44 8.77 5.93 -10.54
CA ILE A 44 7.42 6.30 -10.08
C ILE A 44 6.46 5.25 -10.64
N ASP A 45 5.60 4.68 -9.80
CA ASP A 45 4.63 3.65 -10.18
C ASP A 45 5.28 2.48 -10.95
N GLY A 46 6.49 2.09 -10.53
CA GLY A 46 7.26 1.00 -11.15
C GLY A 46 7.95 1.36 -12.48
N LYS A 47 7.73 2.57 -13.02
CA LYS A 47 8.34 3.04 -14.27
C LYS A 47 9.59 3.86 -13.99
N GLN A 48 10.68 3.60 -14.72
CA GLN A 48 11.86 4.46 -14.68
C GLN A 48 11.52 5.80 -15.34
N VAL A 49 11.69 6.90 -14.61
CA VAL A 49 11.39 8.28 -15.06
C VAL A 49 12.62 9.17 -15.16
N ALA A 50 13.76 8.70 -14.65
CA ALA A 50 15.04 9.37 -14.83
C ALA A 50 16.20 8.40 -14.56
N LEU A 51 17.37 8.76 -15.08
CA LEU A 51 18.64 8.07 -14.97
C LEU A 51 19.75 9.09 -14.72
N LEU A 52 20.60 8.84 -13.74
CA LEU A 52 21.88 9.52 -13.58
C LEU A 52 23.00 8.51 -13.81
N ASP A 53 23.80 8.74 -14.83
CA ASP A 53 24.93 7.90 -15.21
C ASP A 53 26.20 8.74 -15.48
N SER A 54 27.25 8.11 -15.99
CA SER A 54 28.53 8.76 -16.32
C SER A 54 28.42 9.87 -17.36
N THR A 55 27.34 9.90 -18.14
CA THR A 55 27.05 10.93 -19.14
C THR A 55 26.21 12.07 -18.59
N GLY A 56 25.72 11.96 -17.34
CA GLY A 56 24.92 12.96 -16.67
C GLY A 56 23.48 12.51 -16.39
N PHE A 57 22.60 13.48 -16.14
CA PHE A 57 21.18 13.24 -15.88
C PHE A 57 20.40 13.10 -17.20
N ARG A 58 19.48 12.14 -17.25
CA ARG A 58 18.59 11.83 -18.38
C ARG A 58 17.17 11.59 -17.85
N ASP A 59 16.18 12.12 -18.53
CA ASP A 59 14.74 12.01 -18.26
C ASP A 59 14.04 10.95 -19.13
#